data_AF-A0A7L4HJ70-F1
#
_entry.id   AF-A0A7L4HJ70-F1
#
_cell.length_a   1.000
_cell.length_b   1.000
_cell.length_c   1.000
_cell.angle_alpha   90.00
_cell.angle_beta   90.00
_cell.angle_gamma   90.00
#
_symmetry.space_group_name_H-M   'P 1'
#
loop_
_entity.id
_entity.type
_entity.pdbx_description
1 polymer ?
#
loop_
_entity_poly.entity_id
_entity_poly.type
_entity_poly.pdbx_seq_one_letter_code
_entity_poly.pdbx_strand_id
1 'polypeptide(L)'
;VVEAYKQGLSPAVGYELNPWLLCLSNYRAWKAGYHGKVSFLKKDLWKVNLSDCYNVIVFLAPSVKPPLAAKLLAELPDEARVVAGRFPFPSWTPSSTLGQGLEQVWAYDMKEVRRAAHAAQKEAWS
;
A
#
# COMPACT_ATOMS: atom_id res chain seq x y z
N VAL A 1 7.89 -0.22 6.81
CA VAL A 1 7.99 -1.57 7.43
C VAL A 1 8.39 -1.50 8.90
N VAL A 2 9.61 -1.09 9.25
CA VAL A 2 10.04 -0.99 10.67
C VAL A 2 9.10 -0.10 11.48
N GLU A 3 8.72 1.06 10.95
CA GLU A 3 7.80 1.96 11.66
C GLU A 3 6.40 1.35 11.82
N ALA A 4 5.86 0.74 10.77
CA ALA A 4 4.58 0.02 10.85
C ALA A 4 4.57 -1.03 11.97
N TYR A 5 5.66 -1.80 12.10
CA TYR A 5 5.83 -2.78 13.18
C TYR A 5 5.83 -2.14 14.57
N LYS A 6 6.52 -1.00 14.74
CA LYS A 6 6.53 -0.25 16.01
C LYS A 6 5.15 0.24 16.41
N GLN A 7 4.30 0.57 15.43
CA GLN A 7 2.90 0.96 15.64
C GLN A 7 1.97 -0.25 15.88
N GLY A 8 2.51 -1.46 16.06
CA GLY A 8 1.76 -2.67 16.37
C GLY A 8 1.25 -3.45 15.15
N LEU A 9 1.56 -3.01 13.93
CA LEU A 9 1.17 -3.75 12.73
C LEU A 9 2.05 -4.98 12.54
N SER A 10 1.45 -6.16 12.61
CA SER A 10 2.15 -7.43 12.40
C SER A 10 1.27 -8.42 11.64
N PRO A 11 1.83 -9.25 10.74
CA PRO A 11 3.22 -9.19 10.25
C PRO A 11 3.52 -7.94 9.41
N ALA A 12 4.77 -7.44 9.47
CA ALA A 12 5.22 -6.28 8.70
C ALA A 12 6.23 -6.70 7.62
N VAL A 13 5.81 -6.61 6.36
CA VAL A 13 6.60 -7.06 5.19
C VAL A 13 6.81 -5.92 4.20
N GLY A 14 8.03 -5.79 3.66
CA GLY A 14 8.36 -4.89 2.56
C GLY A 14 8.75 -5.66 1.30
N TYR A 15 8.20 -5.27 0.16
CA TYR A 15 8.56 -5.80 -1.15
C TYR A 15 9.42 -4.78 -1.90
N GLU A 16 10.58 -5.21 -2.38
CA GLU A 16 11.52 -4.35 -3.11
C GLU A 16 12.31 -5.20 -4.11
N LEU A 17 12.52 -4.71 -5.33
CA LEU A 17 13.27 -5.41 -6.37
C LEU A 17 14.76 -5.04 -6.36
N ASN A 18 15.08 -3.82 -5.93
CA ASN A 18 16.45 -3.33 -5.90
C ASN A 18 17.25 -4.01 -4.76
N PRO A 19 18.26 -4.83 -5.07
CA PRO A 19 19.03 -5.53 -4.05
C PRO A 19 19.76 -4.58 -3.10
N TRP A 20 20.19 -3.40 -3.56
CA TRP A 20 20.83 -2.41 -2.67
C TRP A 20 19.87 -1.84 -1.64
N LEU A 21 18.64 -1.53 -2.05
CA LEU A 21 17.62 -1.04 -1.12
C LEU A 21 17.19 -2.13 -0.13
N LEU A 22 17.18 -3.40 -0.54
CA LEU A 22 16.96 -4.53 0.37
C LEU A 22 18.08 -4.67 1.40
N CYS A 23 19.35 -4.62 0.98
CA CYS A 23 20.49 -4.66 1.89
C CYS A 23 20.45 -3.48 2.87
N LEU A 24 20.19 -2.27 2.38
CA LEU A 24 20.06 -1.08 3.21
C LEU A 24 18.90 -1.18 4.20
N SER A 25 17.75 -1.70 3.76
CA SER A 25 16.55 -1.90 4.59
C SER A 25 16.81 -2.90 5.71
N ASN A 26 17.45 -4.02 5.39
CA ASN A 26 17.84 -5.03 6.38
C ASN A 26 18.86 -4.49 7.39
N TYR A 27 19.88 -3.77 6.92
CA TYR A 27 20.86 -3.12 7.80
C TYR A 27 20.19 -2.12 8.75
N ARG A 28 19.25 -1.30 8.26
CA ARG A 28 18.50 -0.35 9.10
C ARG A 28 17.63 -1.06 10.13
N ALA A 29 16.97 -2.17 9.76
CA ALA A 29 16.19 -2.97 10.70
C ALA A 29 17.06 -3.63 11.77
N TRP A 30 18.24 -4.14 11.39
CA TRP A 30 19.23 -4.67 12.33
C TRP A 30 19.74 -3.59 13.29
N LYS A 31 20.18 -2.44 12.78
CA LYS A 31 20.65 -1.31 13.60
C LYS A 31 19.57 -0.82 14.59
N ALA A 32 18.30 -0.93 14.22
CA ALA A 32 17.18 -0.55 15.06
C ALA A 32 16.69 -1.66 16.01
N GLY A 33 17.29 -2.86 16.00
CA GLY A 33 16.91 -3.98 16.87
C GLY A 33 15.63 -4.75 16.45
N TYR A 34 15.23 -4.61 15.19
CA TYR A 34 14.03 -5.26 14.61
C TYR A 34 14.37 -6.37 13.61
N HIS A 35 15.63 -6.81 13.53
CA HIS A 35 16.01 -7.97 12.74
C HIS A 35 15.20 -9.21 13.17
N GLY A 36 14.67 -9.96 12.20
CA GLY A 36 13.80 -11.13 12.45
C GLY A 36 12.35 -10.80 12.86
N LYS A 37 12.05 -9.55 13.23
CA LYS A 37 10.68 -9.09 13.55
C LYS A 37 9.94 -8.53 12.34
N VAL A 38 10.70 -8.03 11.36
CA VAL A 38 10.20 -7.55 10.08
C VAL A 38 10.87 -8.30 8.94
N SER A 39 10.20 -8.37 7.79
CA SER A 39 10.73 -9.06 6.61
C SER A 39 10.82 -8.12 5.40
N PHE A 40 11.92 -8.20 4.67
CA PHE A 40 12.09 -7.53 3.38
C PHE A 40 12.33 -8.60 2.32
N LEU A 41 11.47 -8.65 1.31
CA LEU A 41 11.45 -9.72 0.31
C LEU A 41 11.77 -9.16 -1.07
N LYS A 42 12.73 -9.80 -1.75
CA LYS A 42 13.02 -9.55 -3.17
C LYS A 42 11.95 -10.17 -4.05
N LYS A 43 10.77 -9.55 -4.11
CA LYS A 43 9.64 -10.02 -4.91
C LYS A 43 9.03 -8.89 -5.72
N ASP A 44 8.55 -9.27 -6.89
CA ASP A 44 7.75 -8.41 -7.74
C ASP A 44 6.35 -8.26 -7.13
N LEU A 45 5.97 -7.02 -6.81
CA LEU A 45 4.67 -6.68 -6.25
C LEU A 45 3.52 -7.26 -7.08
N TRP A 46 3.66 -7.29 -8.41
CA TRP A 46 2.60 -7.77 -9.31
C TRP A 46 2.30 -9.26 -9.13
N LYS A 47 3.28 -10.05 -8.69
CA LYS A 47 3.19 -11.51 -8.55
C LYS A 47 2.88 -11.97 -7.13
N VAL A 48 2.91 -11.05 -6.16
CA VAL A 48 2.59 -11.36 -4.77
C VAL A 48 1.07 -11.37 -4.58
N ASN A 49 0.57 -12.35 -3.83
CA ASN A 49 -0.82 -12.36 -3.37
C ASN A 49 -0.99 -11.39 -2.18
N LEU A 50 -1.91 -10.45 -2.30
CA LEU A 50 -2.21 -9.46 -1.26
C LEU A 50 -3.51 -9.74 -0.48
N SER A 51 -4.17 -10.89 -0.69
CA SER A 51 -5.47 -11.23 -0.07
C SER A 51 -5.48 -11.17 1.46
N ASP A 52 -4.33 -11.40 2.09
CA ASP A 52 -4.23 -11.46 3.54
C ASP A 52 -3.68 -10.16 4.13
N CYS A 53 -3.60 -9.09 3.32
CA CYS A 53 -3.07 -7.78 3.71
C CYS A 53 -4.20 -6.80 4.06
N TYR A 54 -4.30 -6.45 5.34
CA TYR A 54 -5.30 -5.48 5.83
C TYR A 54 -4.79 -4.04 5.85
N ASN A 55 -3.48 -3.83 5.85
CA ASN A 55 -2.88 -2.49 5.86
C ASN A 55 -1.78 -2.45 4.80
N VAL A 56 -1.94 -1.59 3.80
CA VAL A 56 -1.02 -1.47 2.66
C VAL A 56 -0.52 -0.04 2.57
N ILE A 57 0.80 0.16 2.55
CA ILE A 57 1.43 1.47 2.40
C ILE A 57 2.22 1.49 1.10
N VAL A 58 1.95 2.47 0.22
CA VAL A 58 2.56 2.56 -1.11
C VAL A 58 3.19 3.93 -1.39
N PHE A 59 4.47 3.89 -1.75
CA PHE A 59 5.25 5.06 -2.21
C PHE A 59 5.82 4.76 -3.59
N LEU A 60 4.99 4.92 -4.63
CA LEU A 60 5.35 4.62 -6.00
C LEU A 60 5.00 5.78 -6.95
N ALA A 61 5.64 5.79 -8.11
CA ALA A 61 5.46 6.81 -9.15
C ALA A 61 4.02 6.88 -9.69
N PRO A 62 3.57 8.03 -10.24
CA PRO A 62 2.22 8.19 -10.77
C PRO A 62 1.88 7.18 -11.87
N SER A 63 2.84 6.86 -12.74
CA SER A 63 2.64 5.95 -13.88
C SER A 63 2.25 4.53 -13.48
N VAL A 64 2.60 4.08 -12.28
CA VAL A 64 2.24 2.73 -11.79
C VAL A 64 0.97 2.72 -10.94
N LYS A 65 0.41 3.88 -10.59
CA LYS A 65 -0.79 3.96 -9.73
C LYS A 65 -2.02 3.33 -10.37
N PRO A 66 -2.34 3.55 -11.67
CA PRO A 66 -3.52 2.93 -12.28
C PRO A 66 -3.52 1.39 -12.29
N PRO A 67 -2.46 0.69 -12.79
CA PRO A 67 -2.45 -0.78 -12.73
C PRO A 67 -2.41 -1.30 -11.30
N LEU A 68 -1.78 -0.56 -10.37
CA LEU A 68 -1.76 -0.93 -8.96
C LEU A 68 -3.15 -0.84 -8.33
N ALA A 69 -3.91 0.21 -8.63
CA ALA A 69 -5.28 0.35 -8.17
C ALA A 69 -6.12 -0.88 -8.56
N ALA A 70 -6.02 -1.33 -9.83
CA ALA A 70 -6.73 -2.51 -10.31
C ALA A 70 -6.34 -3.77 -9.52
N LYS A 71 -5.04 -4.00 -9.29
CA LYS A 71 -4.57 -5.15 -8.48
C LYS A 71 -5.10 -5.09 -7.05
N LEU A 72 -4.97 -3.94 -6.38
CA LEU A 72 -5.42 -3.79 -4.99
C LEU A 72 -6.93 -3.96 -4.85
N LEU A 73 -7.70 -3.46 -5.83
CA LEU A 73 -9.16 -3.65 -5.86
C LEU A 73 -9.56 -5.12 -6.01
N ALA A 74 -8.81 -5.87 -6.81
CA ALA A 74 -9.06 -7.28 -7.07
C ALA A 74 -8.65 -8.20 -5.90
N GLU A 75 -7.55 -7.89 -5.22
CA GLU A 75 -6.95 -8.83 -4.26
C GLU A 75 -7.23 -8.50 -2.79
N LEU A 76 -7.29 -7.23 -2.39
CA LEU A 76 -7.40 -6.89 -0.96
C LEU A 76 -8.78 -7.26 -0.38
N PRO A 77 -8.90 -7.53 0.93
CA PRO A 77 -10.21 -7.65 1.57
C PRO A 77 -10.97 -6.32 1.62
N ASP A 78 -12.26 -6.33 1.95
CA ASP A 78 -13.09 -5.11 2.12
C ASP A 78 -12.63 -4.28 3.31
N GLU A 79 -12.15 -4.96 4.35
CA GLU A 79 -11.66 -4.40 5.61
C GLU A 79 -10.27 -3.78 5.48
N ALA A 80 -9.61 -3.92 4.32
CA ALA A 80 -8.29 -3.36 4.13
C ALA A 80 -8.30 -1.84 4.01
N ARG A 81 -7.22 -1.24 4.49
CA ARG A 81 -6.89 0.18 4.31
C ARG A 81 -5.61 0.34 3.51
N VAL A 82 -5.66 1.21 2.51
CA VAL A 82 -4.51 1.56 1.67
C VAL A 82 -4.10 3.00 1.98
N VAL A 83 -2.80 3.22 2.20
CA VAL A 83 -2.20 4.54 2.37
C VAL A 83 -1.22 4.79 1.22
N ALA A 84 -1.48 5.83 0.44
CA ALA A 84 -0.62 6.28 -0.64
C ALA A 84 0.13 7.54 -0.22
N GLY A 85 1.45 7.56 -0.40
CA GLY A 85 2.26 8.77 -0.24
C GLY A 85 2.60 9.43 -1.56
N ARG A 86 2.85 10.75 -1.50
CA ARG A 86 3.28 11.67 -2.58
C ARG A 86 2.32 11.86 -3.75
N PHE A 87 1.65 10.80 -4.18
CA PHE A 87 0.67 10.80 -5.26
C PHE A 87 -0.57 9.97 -4.89
N PRO A 88 -1.79 10.49 -5.09
CA PRO A 88 -3.02 9.75 -4.84
C PRO A 88 -3.26 8.66 -5.90
N PHE A 89 -4.24 7.79 -5.64
CA PHE A 89 -4.88 6.98 -6.68
C PHE A 89 -5.90 7.85 -7.43
N PRO A 90 -5.74 8.08 -8.75
CA PRO A 90 -6.53 9.08 -9.48
C PRO A 90 -8.05 8.85 -9.47
N SER A 91 -8.48 7.58 -9.50
CA SER A 91 -9.90 7.19 -9.61
C SER A 91 -10.56 6.89 -8.26
N TRP A 92 -9.84 7.07 -7.15
CA TRP A 92 -10.34 6.72 -5.82
C TRP A 92 -10.54 7.97 -4.98
N THR A 93 -11.66 8.05 -4.31
CA THR A 93 -11.92 9.08 -3.30
C THR A 93 -11.22 8.69 -2.00
N PRO A 94 -10.30 9.53 -1.47
CA PRO A 94 -9.64 9.26 -0.19
C PRO A 94 -10.64 9.41 0.98
N SER A 95 -10.54 8.53 1.97
CA SER A 95 -11.30 8.67 3.22
C SER A 95 -10.65 9.65 4.19
N SER A 96 -9.33 9.85 4.09
CA SER A 96 -8.59 10.86 4.84
C SER A 96 -7.35 11.32 4.07
N THR A 97 -6.92 12.54 4.33
CA THR A 97 -5.66 13.10 3.80
C THR A 97 -4.90 13.80 4.90
N LEU A 98 -3.58 13.67 4.91
CA LEU A 98 -2.70 14.32 5.88
C LEU A 98 -1.47 14.91 5.16
N GLY A 99 -0.89 15.96 5.72
CA GLY A 99 0.31 16.61 5.18
C GLY A 99 0.01 17.55 4.00
N GLN A 100 1.08 18.13 3.43
CA GLN A 100 1.02 19.05 2.30
C GLN A 100 2.24 18.86 1.40
N GLY A 101 2.08 19.12 0.10
CA GLY A 101 3.18 19.05 -0.87
C GLY A 101 3.77 17.64 -0.99
N LEU A 102 5.10 17.53 -0.84
CA LEU A 102 5.82 16.26 -0.99
C LEU A 102 5.51 15.25 0.13
N GLU A 103 5.07 15.73 1.30
CA GLU A 103 4.73 14.92 2.46
C GLU A 103 3.23 14.57 2.52
N GLN A 104 2.47 14.90 1.46
CA GLN A 104 1.05 14.60 1.41
C GLN A 104 0.81 13.09 1.30
N VAL A 105 -0.16 12.60 2.09
CA VAL A 105 -0.60 11.21 2.11
C VAL A 105 -2.13 11.13 2.01
N TRP A 106 -2.61 10.05 1.40
CA TRP A 106 -4.01 9.75 1.18
C TRP A 106 -4.32 8.35 1.70
N ALA A 107 -5.36 8.22 2.52
CA ALA A 107 -5.87 6.95 3.01
C ALA A 107 -7.16 6.58 2.28
N TYR A 108 -7.35 5.29 2.03
CA TYR A 108 -8.49 4.73 1.31
C TYR A 108 -9.00 3.49 2.04
N ASP A 109 -10.31 3.44 2.25
CA ASP A 109 -11.01 2.27 2.79
C ASP A 109 -11.55 1.43 1.63
N MET A 110 -11.09 0.17 1.51
CA MET A 110 -11.33 -0.64 0.31
C MET A 110 -12.82 -0.92 0.07
N LYS A 111 -13.60 -1.10 1.14
CA LYS A 111 -15.06 -1.20 1.08
C LYS A 111 -15.72 0.00 0.39
N GLU A 112 -15.33 1.22 0.74
CA GLU A 112 -15.90 2.44 0.15
C GLU A 112 -15.43 2.65 -1.28
N VAL A 113 -14.16 2.31 -1.57
CA VAL A 113 -13.63 2.33 -2.94
C VAL A 113 -14.42 1.39 -3.85
N ARG A 114 -14.68 0.14 -3.42
CA ARG A 114 -15.49 -0.81 -4.21
C ARG A 114 -16.93 -0.37 -4.37
N ARG A 115 -17.52 0.18 -3.31
CA ARG A 115 -18.89 0.73 -3.36
C ARG A 115 -19.01 1.83 -4.40
N ALA A 116 -18.06 2.76 -4.43
CA ALA A 116 -18.01 3.84 -5.41
C ALA A 116 -17.82 3.29 -6.84
N ALA A 117 -16.94 2.31 -7.03
CA ALA A 117 -16.72 1.67 -8.32
C ALA A 117 -18.00 0.98 -8.86
N HIS A 118 -18.72 0.25 -8.00
CA HIS A 118 -19.98 -0.39 -8.37
C HIS A 118 -21.09 0.61 -8.67
N ALA A 119 -21.15 1.73 -7.94
CA ALA A 119 -22.12 2.80 -8.21
C ALA A 119 -21.88 3.44 -9.57
N ALA A 120 -20.63 3.83 -9.88
CA ALA A 120 -20.26 4.40 -11.17
C ALA A 120 -20.56 3.45 -12.34
N GLN A 121 -20.38 2.14 -12.13
CA GLN A 121 -20.73 1.13 -13.14
C GLN A 121 -22.25 1.00 -13.35
N LYS A 122 -23.09 1.21 -12.34
CA LYS A 122 -24.55 1.20 -12.53
C LYS A 122 -25.04 2.44 -13.27
N GLU A 123 -24.48 3.61 -12.96
CA GLU A 123 -24.81 4.88 -13.62
C GLU A 123 -24.44 4.84 -15.11
N ALA A 124 -23.32 4.22 -15.48
CA ALA A 124 -22.90 4.12 -16.89
C ALA A 124 -23.82 3.25 -17.78
N TRP A 125 -24.74 2.46 -17.19
CA TRP A 125 -25.64 1.55 -17.89
C TRP A 125 -27.12 1.93 -17.75
N SER A 126 -27.40 3.11 -17.17
CA SER A 126 -28.74 3.70 -17.04
C SER A 126 -28.92 4.82 -18.06
#